data_AF-A0A563D8A9-F1
#
_entry.id   AF-A0A563D8A9-F1
#
_cell.length_a   1.000
_cell.length_b   1.000
_cell.length_c   1.000
_cell.angle_alpha   90.00
_cell.angle_beta   90.00
_cell.angle_gamma   90.00
#
_symmetry.space_group_name_H-M   'P 1'
#
loop_
_entity.id
_entity.type
_entity.pdbx_description
1 polymer ?
#
loop_
_entity_poly.entity_id
_entity_poly.type
_entity_poly.pdbx_seq_one_letter_code
_entity_poly.pdbx_strand_id
1 'polypeptide(L)'
;MARYKLLFFIIIFTSILSCKKNSVHESTIALDSLNSIQKKDKNISNLDVITGTYNGVISCDDCENVQLTLKNNGEYSLLIHLADEEDSRKNTTLLNGRYIWNSKDSIISLDQNHFKFLKQKNKLYFLFDNSLNIAEDEVLVKE
;
A
#
# COMPACT_ATOMS: atom_id res chain seq x y z
N MET A 1 -2.29 -43.87 -66.86
CA MET A 1 -3.64 -43.40 -66.47
C MET A 1 -3.79 -43.71 -64.99
N ALA A 2 -4.09 -42.84 -64.02
CA ALA A 2 -4.44 -41.44 -63.97
C ALA A 2 -3.69 -40.87 -62.74
N ARG A 3 -2.91 -39.80 -62.90
CA ARG A 3 -3.30 -38.42 -62.58
C ARG A 3 -3.58 -38.18 -61.09
N TYR A 4 -2.51 -37.82 -60.39
CA TYR A 4 -2.45 -36.70 -59.42
C TYR A 4 -3.81 -36.11 -59.06
N LYS A 5 -4.42 -36.55 -57.95
CA LYS A 5 -5.52 -35.82 -57.30
C LYS A 5 -5.78 -36.39 -55.90
N LEU A 6 -4.79 -36.28 -55.02
CA LEU A 6 -5.04 -36.08 -53.59
C LEU A 6 -3.82 -35.46 -52.88
N LEU A 7 -3.15 -34.52 -53.56
CA LEU A 7 -2.36 -33.48 -52.89
C LEU A 7 -3.36 -32.50 -52.27
N PHE A 8 -3.88 -32.80 -51.08
CA PHE A 8 -4.60 -31.83 -50.24
C PHE A 8 -4.78 -32.35 -48.80
N PHE A 9 -3.71 -32.84 -48.16
CA PHE A 9 -3.77 -33.20 -46.74
C PHE A 9 -2.46 -32.96 -45.99
N ILE A 10 -1.73 -31.92 -46.37
CA ILE A 10 -0.64 -31.37 -45.55
C ILE A 10 -0.74 -29.85 -45.65
N ILE A 11 -0.53 -29.22 -44.49
CA ILE A 11 -0.29 -27.79 -44.25
C ILE A 11 -1.58 -26.97 -44.02
N ILE A 12 -1.53 -26.18 -42.92
CA ILE A 12 -2.45 -25.13 -42.49
C ILE A 12 -3.61 -25.59 -41.58
N PHE A 13 -3.29 -25.93 -40.33
CA PHE A 13 -3.89 -25.26 -39.15
C PHE A 13 -3.10 -25.56 -37.86
N THR A 14 -1.76 -25.49 -37.93
CA THR A 14 -0.93 -25.24 -36.75
C THR A 14 -0.68 -23.74 -36.68
N SER A 15 -0.73 -23.20 -35.45
CA SER A 15 -0.56 -21.79 -35.06
C SER A 15 -1.85 -20.97 -35.08
N ILE A 16 -2.51 -20.83 -33.92
CA ILE A 16 -2.35 -19.68 -33.02
C ILE A 16 -3.13 -19.92 -31.71
N LEU A 17 -2.48 -20.57 -30.73
CA LEU A 17 -2.73 -20.30 -29.30
C LEU A 17 -1.40 -19.89 -28.67
N SER A 18 -0.83 -18.81 -29.21
CA SER A 18 0.20 -18.03 -28.54
C SER A 18 -0.52 -17.22 -27.45
N CYS A 19 -0.71 -17.86 -26.30
CA CYS A 19 -1.30 -17.22 -25.13
C CYS A 19 -0.25 -16.27 -24.54
N LYS A 20 -0.29 -15.02 -25.02
CA LYS A 20 0.48 -13.91 -24.48
C LYS A 20 -0.06 -13.59 -23.09
N LYS A 21 0.48 -14.21 -22.05
CA LYS A 21 0.25 -13.77 -20.67
C LYS A 21 1.09 -12.51 -20.45
N ASN A 22 0.46 -11.38 -20.72
CA ASN A 22 0.64 -10.12 -20.00
C ASN A 22 -0.56 -9.25 -20.35
N SER A 23 -1.59 -9.34 -19.50
CA SER A 23 -2.42 -8.19 -19.20
C SER A 23 -2.61 -8.22 -17.70
N VAL A 24 -1.88 -7.33 -17.05
CA VAL A 24 -2.27 -6.75 -15.77
C VAL A 24 -3.75 -6.41 -15.92
N HIS A 25 -4.59 -7.10 -15.16
CA HIS A 25 -5.95 -6.65 -14.95
C HIS A 25 -5.79 -5.41 -14.07
N GLU A 26 -5.56 -4.28 -14.73
CA GLU A 26 -5.62 -2.97 -14.13
C GLU A 26 -7.07 -2.81 -13.68
N SER A 27 -7.29 -2.99 -12.38
CA SER A 27 -8.56 -2.66 -11.73
C SER A 27 -8.74 -1.15 -11.81
N THR A 28 -9.28 -0.68 -12.94
CA THR A 28 -9.63 0.71 -13.25
C THR A 28 -10.82 1.22 -12.41
N ILE A 29 -10.89 0.85 -11.13
CA ILE A 29 -11.93 1.31 -10.20
C ILE A 29 -11.33 1.96 -8.94
N ALA A 30 -10.03 1.82 -8.68
CA ALA A 30 -9.37 2.46 -7.53
C ALA A 30 -8.61 3.76 -7.85
N LEU A 31 -8.67 4.27 -9.09
CA LEU A 31 -7.97 5.51 -9.46
C LEU A 31 -8.84 6.76 -9.29
N ASP A 32 -10.17 6.65 -9.40
CA ASP A 32 -11.06 7.80 -9.27
C ASP A 32 -11.25 8.26 -7.82
N SER A 33 -11.17 7.35 -6.84
CA SER A 33 -11.14 7.71 -5.42
C SER A 33 -9.83 8.41 -5.02
N LEU A 34 -8.71 8.08 -5.67
CA LEU A 34 -7.45 8.80 -5.47
C LEU A 34 -7.44 10.16 -6.18
N ASN A 35 -8.06 10.27 -7.37
CA ASN A 35 -8.15 11.52 -8.12
C ASN A 35 -9.13 12.54 -7.50
N SER A 36 -10.12 12.06 -6.75
CA SER A 36 -11.04 12.90 -5.97
C SER A 36 -10.31 13.62 -4.82
N ILE A 37 -9.38 12.93 -4.15
CA ILE A 37 -8.61 13.49 -3.03
C ILE A 37 -7.36 14.27 -3.53
N GLN A 38 -6.81 13.93 -4.71
CA GLN A 38 -5.69 14.66 -5.33
C GLN A 38 -6.07 15.97 -6.03
N LYS A 39 -7.36 16.35 -6.09
CA LYS A 39 -7.81 17.59 -6.74
C LYS A 39 -7.78 18.82 -5.81
N LYS A 40 -6.70 18.99 -5.06
CA LYS A 40 -6.25 20.29 -4.56
C LYS A 40 -4.78 20.15 -4.17
N ASP A 41 -3.96 21.12 -4.57
CA ASP A 41 -2.52 21.22 -4.28
C ASP A 41 -1.59 20.54 -5.31
N LYS A 42 -1.73 20.98 -6.57
CA LYS A 42 -0.60 21.00 -7.52
C LYS A 42 0.41 22.05 -7.10
N ASN A 43 1.23 21.74 -6.09
CA ASN A 43 2.56 22.32 -5.83
C ASN A 43 3.09 21.74 -4.50
N ILE A 44 3.64 20.53 -4.53
CA ILE A 44 4.49 20.04 -3.42
C ILE A 44 5.80 19.55 -4.04
N SER A 45 6.49 20.46 -4.71
CA SER A 45 7.92 20.38 -4.93
C SER A 45 8.60 20.89 -3.67
N ASN A 46 8.57 20.07 -2.62
CA ASN A 46 9.51 20.12 -1.51
C ASN A 46 9.47 18.74 -0.88
N LEU A 47 10.66 18.24 -0.58
CA LEU A 47 10.93 17.05 0.20
C LEU A 47 10.30 17.27 1.59
N ASP A 48 8.98 17.17 1.73
CA ASP A 48 8.29 17.29 3.02
C ASP A 48 8.83 16.14 3.85
N VAL A 49 9.75 16.50 4.75
CA VAL A 49 10.52 15.60 5.59
C VAL A 49 9.52 14.83 6.43
N ILE A 50 9.26 13.59 6.00
CA ILE A 50 8.28 12.74 6.64
C ILE A 50 8.72 12.31 8.04
N THR A 51 9.98 12.50 8.37
CA THR A 51 10.52 12.05 9.63
C THR A 51 9.98 12.87 10.77
N GLY A 52 9.84 12.20 11.92
CA GLY A 52 9.10 12.70 13.06
C GLY A 52 8.13 11.66 13.61
N THR A 53 7.38 12.08 14.61
CA THR A 53 6.46 11.24 15.37
C THR A 53 5.03 11.55 14.96
N TYR A 54 4.27 10.51 14.69
CA TYR A 54 2.86 10.57 14.33
C TYR A 54 2.06 9.81 15.38
N ASN A 55 0.93 10.37 15.81
CA ASN A 55 0.05 9.74 16.79
C ASN A 55 -1.37 9.67 16.25
N GLY A 56 -2.10 8.63 16.66
CA GLY A 56 -3.49 8.46 16.30
C GLY A 56 -3.98 7.07 16.65
N VAL A 57 -5.19 6.77 16.22
CA VAL A 57 -5.83 5.48 16.42
C VAL A 57 -5.93 4.78 15.07
N ILE A 58 -5.63 3.49 15.05
CA ILE A 58 -5.84 2.61 13.90
C ILE A 58 -6.71 1.44 14.35
N SER A 59 -7.49 0.88 13.42
CA SER A 59 -8.28 -0.31 13.70
C SER A 59 -7.35 -1.50 13.86
N CYS A 60 -7.16 -1.90 15.10
CA CYS A 60 -6.57 -3.16 15.49
C CYS A 60 -7.37 -3.67 16.69
N ASP A 61 -7.51 -4.99 16.82
CA ASP A 61 -8.48 -5.64 17.73
C ASP A 61 -8.50 -5.02 19.13
N ASP A 62 -7.32 -4.72 19.69
CA ASP A 62 -7.16 -4.17 21.04
C ASP A 62 -6.34 -2.86 21.05
N CYS A 63 -6.25 -2.09 19.96
CA CYS A 63 -5.46 -0.84 19.96
C CYS A 63 -6.23 0.35 20.52
N GLU A 64 -5.71 0.98 21.57
CA GLU A 64 -6.22 2.27 22.07
C GLU A 64 -5.55 3.46 21.35
N ASN A 65 -4.22 3.41 21.20
CA ASN A 65 -3.45 4.48 20.58
C ASN A 65 -2.16 3.94 19.97
N VAL A 66 -1.70 4.57 18.90
CA VAL A 66 -0.49 4.22 18.17
C VAL A 66 0.39 5.44 17.96
N GLN A 67 1.67 5.29 18.28
CA GLN A 67 2.71 6.26 18.02
C GLN A 67 3.73 5.68 17.03
N LEU A 68 3.85 6.28 15.86
CA LEU A 68 4.81 5.91 14.82
C LEU A 68 5.88 7.00 14.69
N THR A 69 7.13 6.67 14.99
CA THR A 69 8.28 7.53 14.74
C THR A 69 9.03 7.05 13.49
N LEU A 70 9.17 7.92 12.49
CA LEU A 70 9.95 7.67 11.28
C LEU A 70 11.29 8.42 11.36
N LYS A 71 12.40 7.71 11.18
CA LYS A 71 13.77 8.26 11.24
C LYS A 71 14.34 8.52 9.84
N ASN A 72 15.33 9.43 9.76
CA ASN A 72 16.00 9.82 8.50
C ASN A 72 16.78 8.68 7.83
N ASN A 73 17.16 7.65 8.59
CA ASN A 73 17.93 6.49 8.11
C ASN A 73 17.03 5.36 7.55
N GLY A 74 15.73 5.60 7.38
CA GLY A 74 14.79 4.58 6.90
C GLY A 74 14.31 3.60 7.98
N GLU A 75 14.61 3.86 9.25
CA GLU A 75 14.11 3.07 10.38
C GLU A 75 12.85 3.68 10.98
N TYR A 76 12.05 2.85 11.65
CA TYR A 76 10.91 3.29 12.43
C TYR A 76 10.90 2.70 13.84
N SER A 77 10.14 3.35 14.71
CA SER A 77 9.71 2.85 16.02
C SER A 77 8.19 3.01 16.10
N LEU A 78 7.48 1.92 16.35
CA LEU A 78 6.03 1.87 16.45
C LEU A 78 5.66 1.40 17.85
N LEU A 79 5.07 2.29 18.64
CA LEU A 79 4.54 2.00 19.96
C LEU A 79 3.02 1.88 19.86
N ILE A 80 2.49 0.74 20.28
CA ILE A 80 1.06 0.45 20.32
C ILE A 80 0.65 0.34 21.77
N HIS A 81 -0.31 1.16 22.19
CA HIS A 81 -1.00 1.05 23.47
C HIS A 81 -2.22 0.15 23.28
N LEU A 82 -2.25 -0.96 24.02
CA LEU A 82 -3.38 -1.88 23.98
C LEU A 82 -4.43 -1.46 25.02
N ALA A 83 -5.71 -1.55 24.63
CA ALA A 83 -6.83 -1.35 25.52
C ALA A 83 -6.85 -2.52 26.54
N ASP A 84 -6.59 -2.21 27.81
CA ASP A 84 -6.67 -3.19 28.88
C ASP A 84 -7.35 -2.57 30.11
N GLU A 85 -8.22 -3.33 30.77
CA GLU A 85 -9.07 -2.83 31.86
C GLU A 85 -8.31 -2.65 33.19
N GLU A 86 -7.09 -3.20 33.32
CA GLU A 86 -6.41 -3.32 34.62
C GLU A 86 -5.14 -2.45 34.81
N ASP A 87 -4.35 -2.14 33.76
CA ASP A 87 -3.16 -1.26 33.88
C ASP A 87 -2.61 -0.77 32.51
N SER A 88 -3.11 0.36 32.00
CA SER A 88 -2.79 0.94 30.67
C SER A 88 -1.30 1.25 30.41
N ARG A 89 -0.45 1.21 31.44
CA ARG A 89 1.00 1.41 31.32
C ARG A 89 1.80 0.12 31.09
N LYS A 90 1.21 -1.06 31.32
CA LYS A 90 1.90 -2.34 31.15
C LYS A 90 1.61 -3.02 29.82
N ASN A 91 0.55 -2.63 29.13
CA ASN A 91 0.14 -3.27 27.89
C ASN A 91 0.55 -2.45 26.66
N THR A 92 1.87 -2.29 26.48
CA THR A 92 2.41 -1.63 25.29
C THR A 92 3.26 -2.59 24.48
N THR A 93 3.11 -2.51 23.16
CA THR A 93 3.95 -3.25 22.21
C THR A 93 4.84 -2.27 21.47
N LEU A 94 6.16 -2.50 21.53
CA LEU A 94 7.14 -1.71 20.78
C LEU A 94 7.71 -2.55 19.64
N LEU A 95 7.53 -2.07 18.41
CA LEU A 95 8.07 -2.67 17.20
C LEU A 95 9.07 -1.71 16.54
N ASN A 96 10.25 -2.21 16.23
CA ASN A 96 11.29 -1.46 15.51
C ASN A 96 11.61 -2.17 14.21
N GLY A 97 11.88 -1.40 13.16
CA GLY A 97 12.17 -1.98 11.86
C GLY A 97 12.58 -0.95 10.84
N ARG A 98 12.46 -1.33 9.57
CA ARG A 98 12.68 -0.45 8.42
C ARG A 98 11.38 -0.19 7.71
N TYR A 99 11.27 1.01 7.16
CA TYR A 99 10.15 1.36 6.30
C TYR A 99 10.62 1.53 4.86
N ILE A 100 9.76 1.15 3.93
CA ILE A 100 10.02 1.25 2.50
C ILE A 100 8.93 2.06 1.82
N TRP A 101 9.34 2.79 0.78
CA TRP A 101 8.44 3.55 -0.08
C TRP A 101 7.94 2.73 -1.25
N ASN A 102 6.71 3.01 -1.67
CA ASN A 102 6.28 2.60 -3.00
C ASN A 102 6.97 3.45 -4.09
N SER A 103 6.84 3.04 -5.35
CA SER A 103 7.47 3.72 -6.50
C SER A 103 6.99 5.15 -6.76
N LYS A 104 5.97 5.61 -6.03
CA LYS A 104 5.37 6.94 -6.15
C LYS A 104 5.60 7.81 -4.91
N ASP A 105 6.45 7.38 -3.98
CA ASP A 105 6.78 8.07 -2.71
C ASP A 105 5.54 8.56 -1.93
N SER A 106 4.45 7.80 -2.02
CA SER A 106 3.15 8.13 -1.44
C SER A 106 2.72 7.14 -0.38
N ILE A 107 3.19 5.90 -0.44
CA ILE A 107 2.84 4.85 0.51
C ILE A 107 4.10 4.38 1.24
N ILE A 108 4.03 4.38 2.56
CA ILE A 108 5.02 3.76 3.43
C ILE A 108 4.53 2.36 3.79
N SER A 109 5.40 1.37 3.69
CA SER A 109 5.18 0.03 4.27
C SER A 109 6.21 -0.22 5.35
N LEU A 110 5.77 -0.71 6.51
CA LEU A 110 6.67 -1.16 7.57
C LEU A 110 7.08 -2.61 7.29
N ASP A 111 8.29 -3.02 7.65
CA ASP A 111 8.81 -4.35 7.30
C ASP A 111 8.43 -5.45 8.31
N GLN A 112 8.34 -5.13 9.60
CA GLN A 112 8.02 -6.12 10.65
C GLN A 112 6.52 -6.38 10.81
N ASN A 113 5.68 -5.49 10.28
CA ASN A 113 4.24 -5.63 10.33
C ASN A 113 3.67 -5.28 8.96
N HIS A 114 2.47 -5.76 8.64
CA HIS A 114 1.85 -5.49 7.34
C HIS A 114 1.21 -4.09 7.26
N PHE A 115 1.58 -3.17 8.15
CA PHE A 115 0.99 -1.83 8.14
C PHE A 115 1.51 -1.00 6.97
N LYS A 116 0.54 -0.36 6.31
CA LYS A 116 0.78 0.52 5.18
C LYS A 116 0.06 1.83 5.42
N PHE A 117 0.73 2.92 5.07
CA PHE A 117 0.22 4.26 5.30
C PHE A 117 0.33 5.10 4.04
N LEU A 118 -0.76 5.77 3.64
CA LEU A 118 -0.74 6.80 2.63
C LEU A 118 -0.29 8.12 3.26
N LYS A 119 0.81 8.68 2.76
CA LYS A 119 1.32 9.99 3.13
C LYS A 119 0.48 11.10 2.49
N GLN A 120 0.02 12.03 3.31
CA GLN A 120 -0.51 13.30 2.85
C GLN A 120 -0.14 14.42 3.83
N LYS A 121 0.83 15.26 3.44
CA LYS A 121 1.35 16.35 4.29
C LYS A 121 1.79 15.81 5.67
N ASN A 122 1.21 16.33 6.76
CA ASN A 122 1.46 15.96 8.15
C ASN A 122 0.58 14.78 8.64
N LYS A 123 0.01 13.99 7.72
CA LYS A 123 -0.89 12.88 8.03
C LYS A 123 -0.45 11.60 7.35
N LEU A 124 -0.67 10.50 8.04
CA LEU A 124 -0.50 9.13 7.57
C LEU A 124 -1.82 8.40 7.72
N TYR A 125 -2.49 8.09 6.62
CA TYR A 125 -3.74 7.36 6.66
C TYR A 125 -3.48 5.86 6.55
N PHE A 126 -4.09 5.07 7.43
CA PHE A 126 -3.97 3.62 7.39
C PHE A 126 -4.63 3.03 6.14
N LEU A 127 -4.02 1.99 5.57
CA LEU A 127 -4.50 1.28 4.39
C LEU A 127 -4.81 -0.18 4.72
N PHE A 128 -6.06 -0.60 4.49
CA PHE A 128 -6.49 -1.99 4.70
C PHE A 128 -6.07 -2.93 3.56
N ASP A 129 -5.55 -4.10 3.91
CA ASP A 129 -5.42 -5.28 3.04
C ASP A 129 -4.83 -5.07 1.64
N ASN A 130 -3.72 -4.33 1.54
CA ASN A 130 -3.05 -3.99 0.27
C ASN A 130 -3.93 -3.26 -0.76
N SER A 131 -5.16 -2.92 -0.39
CA SER A 131 -6.07 -2.13 -1.20
C SER A 131 -5.73 -0.65 -1.00
N LEU A 132 -5.99 0.17 -2.01
CA LEU A 132 -5.90 1.64 -1.90
C LEU A 132 -7.11 2.21 -1.15
N ASN A 133 -7.84 1.38 -0.39
CA ASN A 133 -8.93 1.81 0.44
C ASN A 133 -8.35 2.47 1.69
N ILE A 134 -8.60 3.77 1.79
CA ILE A 134 -8.13 4.60 2.88
C ILE A 134 -9.15 4.50 4.00
N ALA A 135 -8.69 4.25 5.21
CA ALA A 135 -9.48 4.44 6.41
C ALA A 135 -9.46 5.93 6.76
N GLU A 136 -10.46 6.70 6.30
CA GLU A 136 -10.47 8.16 6.48
C GLU A 136 -10.44 8.58 7.96
N ASP A 137 -10.98 7.73 8.84
CA ASP A 137 -11.03 7.93 10.30
C ASP A 137 -9.78 7.41 11.03
N GLU A 138 -8.91 6.64 10.37
CA GLU A 138 -7.70 6.06 10.97
C GLU A 138 -6.47 6.76 10.42
N VAL A 139 -6.15 7.86 11.09
CA VAL A 139 -5.10 8.77 10.67
C VAL A 139 -4.12 9.00 11.81
N LEU A 140 -2.84 8.84 11.51
CA LEU A 140 -1.77 9.30 12.38
C LEU A 140 -1.39 10.72 11.97
N VAL A 141 -1.44 11.64 12.92
CA VAL A 141 -1.13 13.05 12.71
C VAL A 141 0.25 13.34 13.30
N LYS A 142 1.07 14.06 12.54
CA LYS A 142 2.40 14.48 12.99
C LYS A 142 2.28 15.45 14.17
N GLU A 143 3.02 15.21 15.24
CA GLU A 143 3.21 16.16 16.34
C GLU A 143 4.02 17.39 15.90
#